data_AF-A0A3B8YVS0-F1
#
_entry.id   AF-A0A3B8YVS0-F1
#
_cell.length_a   1.000
_cell.length_b   1.000
_cell.length_c   1.000
_cell.angle_alpha   90.00
_cell.angle_beta   90.00
_cell.angle_gamma   90.00
#
_symmetry.space_group_name_H-M   'P 1'
#
loop_
_entity.id
_entity.type
_entity.pdbx_description
1 polymer ?
#
loop_
_entity_poly.entity_id
_entity_poly.type
_entity_poly.pdbx_seq_one_letter_code
_entity_poly.pdbx_strand_id
1 'polypeptide(L)' 'MPIISNILPRYTQLNTIIAEVSHRQSIEFAQQQFVVDFHTQFNTIQAFEAMLIDLTMQTELECFPYN' A
#
# COMPACT_ATOMS: atom_id res chain seq x y z
N MET A 1 8.77 10.71 4.02
CA MET A 1 8.41 9.28 4.09
C MET A 1 6.93 9.19 4.40
N PRO A 2 6.08 8.67 3.49
CA PRO A 2 4.71 8.35 3.87
C PRO A 2 4.79 7.30 4.98
N ILE A 3 4.12 7.52 6.10
CA ILE A 3 4.14 6.60 7.23
C ILE A 3 3.38 5.33 6.78
N ILE A 4 3.86 4.14 7.11
CA ILE A 4 3.21 2.85 6.77
C ILE A 4 1.70 2.85 7.08
N SER A 5 1.30 3.52 8.17
CA SER A 5 -0.10 3.71 8.57
C SER A 5 -0.98 4.41 7.51
N ASN A 6 -0.38 5.22 6.64
CA ASN A 6 -1.07 5.88 5.54
C ASN A 6 -1.12 5.02 4.27
N ILE A 7 -0.20 4.07 4.12
CA ILE A 7 -0.08 3.26 2.89
C ILE A 7 -0.94 2.00 2.97
N LEU A 8 -0.94 1.32 4.12
CA LEU A 8 -1.71 0.09 4.32
C LEU A 8 -3.20 0.26 3.94
N PRO A 9 -3.92 1.31 4.38
CA PRO A 9 -5.31 1.51 3.99
C PRO A 9 -5.48 1.73 2.47
N ARG A 10 -4.57 2.47 1.85
CA ARG A 10 -4.60 2.76 0.40
C ARG A 10 -4.31 1.51 -0.43
N TYR A 11 -3.43 0.64 0.04
CA TYR A 11 -3.14 -0.65 -0.61
C TYR A 11 -4.33 -1.60 -0.51
N THR A 12 -4.98 -1.67 0.66
CA THR A 12 -6.24 -2.42 0.82
C THR A 12 -7.31 -1.91 -0.14
N GLN A 13 -7.46 -0.59 -0.26
CA GLN A 13 -8.40 0.02 -1.21
C GLN A 13 -8.07 -0.33 -2.66
N LEU A 14 -6.79 -0.33 -3.05
CA LEU A 14 -6.35 -0.77 -4.38
C LEU A 14 -6.75 -2.22 -4.66
N ASN A 15 -6.50 -3.14 -3.70
CA ASN A 15 -6.89 -4.55 -3.83
C ASN A 15 -8.40 -4.73 -3.99
N THR A 16 -9.19 -3.96 -3.24
CA THR A 16 -10.65 -3.97 -3.37
C THR A 16 -11.09 -3.50 -4.76
N ILE A 17 -10.52 -2.41 -5.27
CA ILE A 17 -10.83 -1.91 -6.62
C ILE A 17 -10.49 -2.96 -7.68
N ILE A 18 -9.32 -3.61 -7.57
CA ILE A 18 -8.91 -4.67 -8.51
C ILE A 18 -9.94 -5.82 -8.50
N ALA A 19 -10.38 -6.26 -7.32
CA ALA A 19 -11.38 -7.31 -7.20
C ALA A 19 -12.74 -6.90 -7.79
N GLU A 20 -13.21 -5.68 -7.51
CA GLU A 20 -14.47 -5.15 -8.03
C GLU A 20 -14.45 -4.99 -9.55
N VAL A 21 -13.37 -4.42 -10.10
CA VAL A 21 -13.20 -4.24 -11.54
C VAL A 21 -13.07 -5.59 -12.24
N SER A 22 -12.37 -6.56 -11.64
CA SER A 22 -12.29 -7.91 -12.18
C SER A 22 -13.66 -8.59 -12.24
N HIS A 23 -14.50 -8.37 -11.23
CA HIS A 23 -15.86 -8.91 -11.19
C HIS A 23 -16.82 -8.21 -12.17
N ARG A 24 -16.81 -6.87 -12.20
CA ARG A 24 -17.74 -6.05 -13.00
C ARG A 24 -17.29 -5.86 -14.45
N GLN A 25 -16.03 -6.15 -14.75
CA GLN A 25 -15.37 -5.91 -16.05
C GLN A 25 -15.42 -4.44 -16.52
N SER A 26 -15.61 -3.51 -15.59
CA SER A 26 -15.65 -2.07 -15.85
C SER A 26 -15.01 -1.32 -14.69
N ILE A 27 -14.34 -0.22 -15.00
CA ILE A 27 -13.72 0.65 -14.00
C ILE A 27 -14.36 2.04 -14.04
N GLU A 28 -14.69 2.59 -12.88
CA GLU A 28 -15.24 3.93 -12.76
C GLU A 28 -14.14 4.99 -12.81
N PHE A 29 -14.47 6.20 -13.23
CA PHE A 29 -13.50 7.31 -13.33
C PHE A 29 -12.81 7.60 -11.98
N ALA A 30 -13.54 7.55 -10.87
CA ALA A 30 -12.97 7.75 -9.54
C ALA A 30 -11.94 6.66 -9.17
N GLN A 31 -12.20 5.41 -9.58
CA GLN A 31 -11.28 4.29 -9.39
C GLN A 31 -10.04 4.44 -10.27
N GLN A 32 -10.20 4.87 -11.53
CA GLN A 32 -9.07 5.19 -12.41
C GLN A 32 -8.18 6.29 -11.83
N GLN A 33 -8.78 7.39 -11.37
CA GLN A 33 -8.05 8.50 -10.76
C GLN A 33 -7.27 8.04 -9.52
N PHE A 34 -7.91 7.24 -8.65
CA PHE A 34 -7.25 6.67 -7.48
C PHE A 34 -6.03 5.82 -7.85
N VAL A 35 -6.15 4.94 -8.86
CA VAL A 35 -5.04 4.08 -9.31
C VAL A 35 -3.87 4.91 -9.85
N VAL A 36 -4.16 5.94 -10.65
CA VAL A 36 -3.14 6.86 -11.18
C VAL A 36 -2.43 7.61 -10.05
N ASP A 37 -3.19 8.16 -9.10
CA ASP A 37 -2.65 8.89 -7.95
C ASP A 37 -1.82 7.98 -7.05
N PHE A 38 -2.28 6.74 -6.86
CA PHE A 38 -1.58 5.71 -6.10
C PHE A 38 -0.22 5.39 -6.74
N HIS A 39 -0.18 5.09 -8.04
CA HIS A 39 1.08 4.81 -8.73
C HIS A 39 2.00 6.02 -8.85
N THR A 40 1.45 7.24 -8.95
CA THR A 40 2.25 8.47 -8.96
C THR A 40 2.92 8.70 -7.61
N GLN A 41 2.24 8.39 -6.50
CA GLN A 41 2.82 8.46 -5.16
C GLN A 41 3.82 7.33 -4.88
N PHE A 42 3.58 6.14 -5.42
CA PHE A 42 4.42 4.96 -5.26
C PHE A 42 5.05 4.56 -6.60
N ASN A 43 5.76 5.51 -7.22
CA ASN A 43 6.37 5.40 -8.55
C ASN A 43 7.30 4.17 -8.71
N THR A 44 7.63 3.49 -7.63
CA THR A 44 8.33 2.20 -7.67
C THR A 44 7.82 1.34 -6.51
N ILE A 45 7.41 0.10 -6.81
CA ILE A 45 7.06 -0.93 -5.82
C ILE A 45 8.14 -1.05 -4.73
N GLN A 46 9.40 -0.80 -5.09
CA GLN A 46 10.55 -0.73 -4.17
C GLN A 46 10.37 0.20 -2.97
N ALA A 47 9.73 1.36 -3.14
CA ALA A 47 9.54 2.30 -2.03
C ALA A 47 8.55 1.73 -0.99
N PHE A 48 7.57 0.97 -1.46
CA PHE A 48 6.61 0.26 -0.60
C PHE A 48 7.25 -0.96 0.06
N GLU A 49 7.98 -1.78 -0.70
CA GLU A 49 8.72 -2.94 -0.17
C GLU A 49 9.74 -2.52 0.89
N ALA A 50 10.50 -1.45 0.65
CA ALA A 50 11.44 -0.90 1.63
C ALA A 50 10.73 -0.47 2.93
N MET A 51 9.53 0.12 2.82
CA MET A 51 8.74 0.50 4.00
C MET A 51 8.19 -0.70 4.76
N LEU A 52 7.78 -1.77 4.08
CA LEU A 52 7.34 -2.99 4.74
C LEU A 52 8.51 -3.69 5.47
N ILE A 53 9.71 -3.66 4.87
CA ILE A 53 10.93 -4.16 5.51
C ILE A 53 11.26 -3.33 6.76
N ASP A 54 11.28 -1.99 6.64
CA ASP A 54 11.54 -1.09 7.77
C ASP A 54 10.52 -1.29 8.90
N LEU A 55 9.22 -1.44 8.58
CA LEU A 55 8.18 -1.75 9.56
C LEU A 55 8.48 -3.06 10.29
N THR A 56 8.79 -4.11 9.54
CA THR A 56 9.02 -5.44 10.09
C THR A 56 10.24 -5.43 11.02
N MET A 57 11.33 -4.77 10.60
CA MET A 57 12.54 -4.62 11.41
C MET A 57 12.29 -3.82 12.70
N GLN A 58 11.47 -2.76 12.65
CA GLN A 58 11.09 -2.01 13.85
C GLN A 58 10.24 -2.85 14.80
N THR A 59 9.31 -3.64 14.27
CA THR A 59 8.43 -4.52 15.08
C THR A 59 9.24 -5.66 15.73
N GLU A 60 10.25 -6.20 15.05
CA GLU A 60 11.17 -7.21 15.61
C GLU A 60 12.05 -6.62 16.73
N LEU A 61 12.57 -5.40 16.56
CA LEU A 61 13.33 -4.69 17.60
C LEU A 61 12.50 -4.39 18.86
N GLU A 62 11.19 -4.12 18.71
CA GLU A 62 10.28 -3.94 19.85
C GLU A 62 9.90 -5.27 20.52
N CYS A 63 9.89 -6.39 19.78
CA CYS A 63 9.55 -7.72 20.29
C CYS A 63 10.74 -8.42 20.98
N PHE A 64 11.98 -7.99 20.70
CA PHE A 64 13.17 -8.34 21.47
C PHE A 64 13.64 -7.14 22.31
N PRO A 65 12.95 -6.79 23.40
CA PRO A 65 13.56 -5.88 24.37
C PRO A 65 14.80 -6.61 24.90
N TYR A 66 15.95 -5.94 24.79
CA TYR A 66 17.22 -6.36 25.39
C TYR A 66 17.01 -7.03 26.76
N ASN A 67 17.49 -8.27 26.90
CA ASN A 67 17.96 -8.78 28.19
C ASN A 67 19.29 -8.14 28.55
#